data_AF-A0AA86W619-F1
#
_entry.id   AF-A0AA86W619-F1
#
_cell.length_a   1.000
_cell.length_b   1.000
_cell.length_c   1.000
_cell.angle_alpha   90.00
_cell.angle_beta   90.00
_cell.angle_gamma   90.00
#
_symmetry.space_group_name_H-M   'P 1'
#
loop_
_entity.id
_entity.type
_entity.pdbx_description
1 polymer ?
#
loop_
_entity_poly.entity_id
_entity_poly.type
_entity_poly.pdbx_seq_one_letter_code
_entity_poly.pdbx_strand_id
1 'polypeptide(L)'
;MTLLQRAMKQSGNDKFLIDGFPHNEENRAAFENEMSSQTGIEPVFILFFDCPEEEMEKRLLCRNQGRKDDNIASIRKRFKVFLESSLPVLAYYDVKGKVCKN
;
A
#
# COMPACT_ATOMS: atom_id res chain seq x y z
N MET A 1 0.05 -7.47 -12.18
CA MET A 1 0.85 -8.14 -11.13
C MET A 1 2.25 -8.61 -11.57
N THR A 2 2.70 -8.34 -12.80
CA THR A 2 3.96 -8.90 -13.33
C THR A 2 5.25 -8.24 -12.81
N LEU A 3 5.18 -6.98 -12.33
CA LEU A 3 6.37 -6.24 -11.92
C LEU A 3 6.93 -6.69 -10.55
N LEU A 4 6.08 -6.71 -9.52
CA LEU A 4 6.46 -7.12 -8.15
C LEU A 4 6.97 -8.57 -8.13
N GLN A 5 6.23 -9.46 -8.78
CA GLN A 5 6.60 -10.87 -8.89
C GLN A 5 7.96 -11.07 -9.58
N ARG A 6 8.21 -10.35 -10.68
CA ARG A 6 9.51 -10.41 -11.37
C ARG A 6 10.64 -9.89 -10.49
N ALA A 7 10.43 -8.77 -9.81
CA ALA A 7 11.42 -8.18 -8.91
C ALA A 7 11.77 -9.14 -7.75
N MET A 8 10.76 -9.76 -7.14
CA MET A 8 10.98 -10.74 -6.07
C MET A 8 11.79 -11.95 -6.54
N LYS A 9 11.38 -12.56 -7.66
CA LYS A 9 12.09 -13.72 -8.26
C LYS A 9 13.54 -13.40 -8.62
N GLN A 10 13.81 -12.21 -9.14
CA GLN A 10 15.15 -11.79 -9.52
C GLN A 10 16.05 -11.42 -8.34
N SER A 11 15.47 -11.01 -7.21
CA SER A 11 16.26 -10.55 -6.07
C SER A 11 17.02 -11.68 -5.36
N GLY A 12 16.51 -12.91 -5.42
CA GLY A 12 17.02 -14.04 -4.65
C GLY A 12 16.78 -13.95 -3.13
N ASN A 13 16.07 -12.91 -2.66
CA ASN A 13 15.71 -12.73 -1.25
C ASN A 13 14.35 -13.36 -0.93
N ASP A 14 14.12 -13.61 0.35
CA ASP A 14 12.88 -14.16 0.90
C ASP A 14 12.01 -13.11 1.64
N LYS A 15 12.57 -11.91 1.89
CA LYS A 15 11.92 -10.82 2.64
C LYS A 15 11.87 -9.53 1.84
N PHE A 16 10.70 -8.89 1.85
CA PHE A 16 10.43 -7.69 1.08
C PHE A 16 9.60 -6.70 1.87
N LEU A 17 9.94 -5.42 1.71
CA LEU A 17 9.05 -4.32 2.08
C LEU A 17 8.37 -3.84 0.80
N ILE A 18 7.05 -3.95 0.76
CA ILE A 18 6.24 -3.46 -0.36
C ILE A 18 5.58 -2.16 0.09
N ASP A 19 6.06 -1.04 -0.44
CA ASP A 19 5.50 0.28 -0.13
C ASP A 19 4.29 0.57 -1.02
N GLY A 20 3.19 1.00 -0.40
CA GLY A 20 1.98 1.41 -1.11
C GLY A 20 1.26 0.30 -1.87
N PHE A 21 1.34 -0.97 -1.47
CA PHE A 21 0.56 -2.03 -2.10
C PHE A 21 0.22 -3.12 -1.08
N PRO A 22 -0.98 -3.73 -1.12
CA PRO A 22 -2.09 -3.51 -2.06
C PRO A 22 -3.00 -2.29 -1.73
N HIS A 23 -3.57 -1.67 -2.76
CA HIS A 23 -4.42 -0.47 -2.63
C HIS A 23 -5.94 -0.73 -2.63
N ASN A 24 -6.37 -1.92 -3.04
CA ASN A 24 -7.77 -2.31 -3.09
C ASN A 24 -7.93 -3.82 -2.95
N GLU A 25 -9.18 -4.28 -2.83
CA GLU A 25 -9.49 -5.70 -2.61
C GLU A 25 -9.07 -6.60 -3.77
N GLU A 26 -9.23 -6.15 -5.02
CA GLU A 26 -8.80 -6.90 -6.20
C GLU A 26 -7.27 -7.13 -6.19
N ASN A 27 -6.50 -6.09 -5.85
CA ASN A 27 -5.05 -6.16 -5.73
C ASN A 27 -4.62 -7.05 -4.57
N ARG A 28 -5.32 -6.99 -3.43
CA ARG A 28 -5.08 -7.86 -2.28
C ARG A 28 -5.33 -9.32 -2.64
N ALA A 29 -6.47 -9.61 -3.25
CA ALA A 29 -6.84 -10.97 -3.66
C ALA A 29 -5.88 -11.52 -4.70
N ALA A 30 -5.54 -10.73 -5.73
CA ALA A 30 -4.56 -11.12 -6.72
C ALA A 30 -3.18 -11.36 -6.09
N PHE A 31 -2.75 -10.50 -5.16
CA PHE A 31 -1.48 -10.66 -4.46
C PHE A 31 -1.41 -11.96 -3.67
N GLU A 32 -2.41 -12.26 -2.84
CA GLU A 32 -2.41 -13.49 -2.07
C GLU A 32 -2.47 -14.73 -2.97
N ASN A 33 -3.30 -14.72 -4.02
CA ASN A 33 -3.45 -15.87 -4.91
C ASN A 33 -2.20 -16.12 -5.78
N GLU A 34 -1.69 -15.08 -6.44
CA GLU A 34 -0.58 -15.22 -7.39
C GLU A 34 0.79 -15.26 -6.68
N MET A 35 1.01 -14.49 -5.62
CA MET A 35 2.31 -14.50 -4.94
C MET A 35 2.50 -15.75 -4.09
N SER A 36 1.48 -16.18 -3.34
CA SER A 36 1.60 -17.40 -2.54
C SER A 36 1.84 -18.62 -3.44
N SER A 37 1.08 -18.75 -4.54
CA SER A 37 1.23 -19.88 -5.45
C SER A 37 2.55 -19.91 -6.22
N GLN A 38 3.13 -18.75 -6.57
CA GLN A 38 4.28 -18.69 -7.47
C GLN A 38 5.62 -18.38 -6.81
N THR A 39 5.60 -17.81 -5.61
CA THR A 39 6.82 -17.44 -4.86
C THR A 39 6.86 -18.07 -3.47
N GLY A 40 5.74 -18.58 -2.95
CA GLY A 40 5.63 -19.03 -1.56
C GLY A 40 5.72 -17.90 -0.53
N ILE A 41 5.74 -16.64 -0.97
CA ILE A 41 5.85 -15.47 -0.10
C ILE A 41 4.45 -15.05 0.32
N GLU A 42 4.24 -14.95 1.62
CA GLU A 42 2.99 -14.49 2.21
C GLU A 42 3.18 -13.18 2.98
N PRO A 43 2.14 -12.31 3.00
CA PRO A 43 2.20 -11.10 3.82
C PRO A 43 2.26 -11.46 5.30
N VAL A 44 3.38 -11.10 5.94
CA VAL A 44 3.64 -11.34 7.37
C VAL A 44 2.86 -10.34 8.22
N PHE A 45 3.01 -9.05 7.94
CA PHE A 45 2.29 -7.98 8.61
C PHE A 45 2.18 -6.73 7.71
N ILE A 46 1.29 -5.82 8.07
CA ILE A 46 1.12 -4.49 7.48
C ILE A 46 1.62 -3.47 8.49
N LEU A 47 2.63 -2.69 8.10
CA LEU A 47 3.03 -1.50 8.84
C LEU A 47 2.14 -0.34 8.41
N PHE A 48 1.22 0.07 9.28
CA PHE A 48 0.32 1.18 9.03
C PHE A 48 0.77 2.42 9.79
N PHE A 49 1.06 3.48 9.05
CA PHE A 49 1.34 4.79 9.61
C PHE A 49 0.04 5.56 9.76
N ASP A 50 -0.36 5.82 10.99
CA ASP A 50 -1.50 6.68 11.26
C ASP A 50 -1.04 8.13 11.23
N CYS A 51 -1.64 8.93 10.36
CA CYS A 51 -1.28 10.33 10.20
C CYS A 51 -2.56 11.13 9.91
N PRO A 52 -2.81 12.22 10.65
CA PRO A 52 -3.93 13.11 10.36
C PRO A 52 -3.89 13.65 8.93
N GLU A 53 -5.07 13.79 8.31
CA GLU A 53 -5.21 14.29 6.93
C GLU A 53 -4.57 15.67 6.76
N GLU A 54 -4.78 16.58 7.73
CA GLU A 54 -4.19 17.93 7.71
C GLU A 54 -2.65 17.91 7.65
N GLU A 55 -2.02 17.00 8.40
CA GLU A 55 -0.57 16.85 8.41
C GLU A 55 -0.07 16.19 7.12
N MET A 56 -0.83 15.23 6.56
CA MET A 56 -0.53 14.66 5.24
C MET A 56 -0.66 15.71 4.12
N GLU A 57 -1.71 16.54 4.13
CA GLU A 57 -1.90 17.66 3.19
C GLU A 57 -0.69 18.60 3.25
N LYS A 58 -0.32 19.04 4.45
CA LYS A 58 0.83 19.91 4.67
C LYS A 58 2.13 19.30 4.13
N ARG A 59 2.41 18.03 4.45
CA ARG A 59 3.61 17.31 3.97
C ARG A 59 3.64 17.17 2.45
N LEU A 60 2.49 16.90 1.83
CA LEU A 60 2.38 16.76 0.38
C LEU A 60 2.56 18.11 -0.32
N LEU A 61 2.01 19.19 0.22
CA LEU A 61 2.17 20.55 -0.31
C LEU A 61 3.62 21.05 -0.18
N CYS A 62 4.29 20.74 0.93
CA CYS A 62 5.69 21.13 1.15
C CYS A 62 6.69 20.29 0.33
N ARG A 63 6.26 19.20 -0.31
CA ARG A 63 7.16 18.22 -0.91
C ARG A 63 7.93 18.77 -2.12
N ASN A 64 7.47 19.85 -2.76
CA ASN A 64 8.18 20.61 -3.82
C ASN A 64 8.95 19.74 -4.84
N GLN A 65 8.40 18.57 -5.21
CA GLN A 65 9.06 17.55 -6.04
C GLN A 65 8.82 17.73 -7.55
N GLY A 66 8.29 18.89 -7.99
CA GLY A 66 8.10 19.20 -9.41
C GLY A 66 7.03 18.35 -10.12
N ARG A 67 6.11 17.71 -9.39
CA ARG A 67 4.97 17.01 -9.99
C ARG A 67 3.88 18.01 -10.36
N LYS A 68 3.44 18.01 -11.62
CA LYS A 68 2.36 18.87 -12.13
C LYS A 68 1.00 18.63 -11.44
N ASP A 69 0.87 17.57 -10.64
CA ASP A 69 -0.39 17.14 -10.03
C ASP A 69 -0.53 17.51 -8.54
N ASP A 70 0.44 18.23 -7.95
CA ASP A 70 0.38 18.70 -6.55
C ASP A 70 -0.58 19.90 -6.40
N ASN A 71 -1.84 19.70 -6.79
CA ASN A 71 -2.95 20.58 -6.46
C ASN A 71 -3.79 19.93 -5.34
N ILE A 72 -4.38 20.76 -4.49
CA ILE A 72 -5.17 20.33 -3.32
C ILE A 72 -6.29 19.36 -3.74
N ALA A 73 -6.86 19.51 -4.93
CA ALA A 73 -7.92 18.63 -5.42
C ALA A 73 -7.42 17.19 -5.68
N SER A 74 -6.22 17.02 -6.25
CA SER A 74 -5.58 15.71 -6.44
C SER A 74 -5.26 15.06 -5.11
N ILE A 75 -4.75 15.83 -4.13
CA ILE A 75 -4.42 15.32 -2.79
C ILE A 75 -5.68 14.79 -2.09
N ARG A 76 -6.76 15.58 -2.08
CA ARG A 76 -8.05 15.14 -1.50
C ARG A 76 -8.65 13.95 -2.21
N LYS A 77 -8.53 13.88 -3.54
CA LYS A 77 -8.95 12.70 -4.30
C LYS A 77 -8.18 11.45 -3.88
N ARG A 78 -6.88 11.56 -3.59
CA ARG A 78 -6.07 10.44 -3.10
C ARG A 78 -6.51 9.98 -1.72
N PHE A 79 -6.85 10.89 -0.81
CA PHE A 79 -7.41 10.50 0.50
C PHE A 79 -8.75 9.80 0.35
N LYS A 80 -9.65 10.34 -0.49
CA LYS A 80 -10.93 9.69 -0.75
C LYS A 80 -10.75 8.26 -1.28
N VAL A 81 -9.89 8.06 -2.28
CA VAL A 81 -9.61 6.73 -2.82
C VAL A 81 -8.99 5.81 -1.77
N PHE A 82 -8.09 6.34 -0.93
CA PHE A 82 -7.50 5.58 0.17
C PHE A 82 -8.58 5.10 1.16
N LEU A 83 -9.50 5.98 1.56
CA LEU A 83 -10.59 5.64 2.48
C LEU A 83 -11.57 4.63 1.87
N GLU A 84 -11.87 4.76 0.58
CA GLU A 84 -12.87 3.90 -0.09
C GLU A 84 -12.30 2.53 -0.47
N SER A 85 -11.01 2.46 -0.86
CA SER A 85 -10.42 1.26 -1.45
C SER A 85 -9.34 0.62 -0.59
N SER A 86 -8.49 1.41 0.07
CA SER A 86 -7.33 0.89 0.82
C SER A 86 -7.65 0.58 2.29
N LEU A 87 -8.53 1.35 2.93
CA LEU A 87 -8.98 1.07 4.30
C LEU A 87 -9.62 -0.32 4.46
N PRO A 88 -10.50 -0.81 3.54
CA PRO A 88 -11.04 -2.16 3.61
C PRO A 88 -9.96 -3.25 3.61
N VAL A 89 -8.87 -3.04 2.86
CA VAL A 89 -7.72 -3.95 2.83
C VAL A 89 -7.01 -3.95 4.18
N LEU A 90 -6.82 -2.78 4.80
CA LEU A 90 -6.26 -2.70 6.15
C LEU A 90 -7.15 -3.45 7.16
N ALA A 91 -8.47 -3.23 7.11
CA ALA A 91 -9.43 -3.90 7.98
C ALA A 91 -9.38 -5.43 7.82
N TYR A 92 -9.22 -5.93 6.59
CA TYR A 92 -9.03 -7.36 6.33
C TYR A 92 -7.82 -7.94 7.06
N TYR A 93 -6.68 -7.25 7.03
CA TYR A 93 -5.47 -7.70 7.73
C TYR A 93 -5.56 -7.48 9.25
N ASP A 94 -6.31 -6.48 9.71
CA ASP A 94 -6.50 -6.16 11.13
C ASP A 94 -7.27 -7.30 11.84
N VAL A 95 -8.34 -7.81 11.21
CA VAL A 95 -9.10 -8.98 11.69
C VAL A 95 -8.22 -10.23 11.79
N LYS A 96 -7.17 -10.33 10.98
CA LYS A 96 -6.19 -11.43 11.00
C LYS A 96 -5.05 -11.21 12.01
N GLY A 97 -5.06 -10.11 12.77
CA GLY A 97 -4.01 -9.75 13.71
C GLY A 97 -2.68 -9.41 13.03
N LYS A 98 -2.70 -9.00 11.75
CA LYS A 98 -1.51 -8.72 10.95
C LYS A 98 -1.20 -7.24 10.80
N VAL A 99 -1.93 -6.34 11.46
CA VAL A 99 -1.70 -4.88 11.36
C VAL A 99 -0.90 -4.40 12.56
N CYS A 100 0.22 -3.74 12.29
CA CYS A 100 1.00 -3.00 13.27
C CYS A 100 0.81 -1.51 13.01
N LYS A 101 0.20 -0.80 13.96
CA LYS A 101 -0.01 0.64 13.90
C LYS A 101 1.15 1.35 14.59
N ASN A 102 1.67 2.42 13.98
CA ASN A 102 2.74 3.27 14.52
C ASN A 102 2.30 4.74 14.40
#